data_AF-A0A3N9NLQ3-F1
#
_entry.id   AF-A0A3N9NLQ3-F1
#
_cell.length_a   1.000
_cell.length_b   1.000
_cell.length_c   1.000
_cell.angle_alpha   90.00
_cell.angle_beta   90.00
_cell.angle_gamma   90.00
#
_symmetry.space_group_name_H-M   'P 1'
#
loop_
_entity.id
_entity.type
_entity.pdbx_description
1 polymer ?
#
loop_
_entity_poly.entity_id
_entity_poly.type
_entity_poly.pdbx_seq_one_letter_code
_entity_poly.pdbx_strand_id
1 'polypeptide(L)'
;MNLKNVCSAITMFLLFACVEKPQFHIGQTYMQHHKIGLPHANALDVDQRDNQRTVQGVYWPHFYATKKYPAIVYPDLQNQLEFVLLSDSLDVPFGDVVRISGAPFDTVLELGYSYTRKVTFFRAQHFTIVHDTHTLLPLAQRAYQHYKDELKDQAAQPGSKLNWPEKPEWQLFVDERRSKAIVYFSDADLMYAVDVNLVYDLLHRTLEDIFAHEWFKGE
;
A
#
# COMPACT_ATOMS: atom_id res chain seq x y z
N MET A 1 9.93 -21.19 -63.05
CA MET A 1 10.08 -20.11 -62.04
C MET A 1 9.45 -20.59 -60.75
N ASN A 2 10.14 -20.40 -59.62
CA ASN A 2 9.97 -21.12 -58.36
C ASN A 2 8.73 -20.69 -57.54
N LEU A 3 7.83 -21.63 -57.25
CA LEU A 3 6.80 -21.58 -56.19
C LEU A 3 7.31 -22.28 -54.92
N LYS A 4 8.30 -21.69 -54.25
CA LYS A 4 8.72 -22.09 -52.90
C LYS A 4 9.20 -20.82 -52.22
N ASN A 5 8.32 -20.10 -51.51
CA ASN A 5 8.64 -19.08 -50.49
C ASN A 5 7.37 -18.31 -50.01
N VAL A 6 6.27 -18.99 -49.65
CA VAL A 6 5.09 -18.32 -49.05
C VAL A 6 4.58 -19.04 -47.78
N CYS A 7 5.32 -20.00 -47.24
CA CYS A 7 4.87 -20.81 -46.09
C CYS A 7 5.68 -20.61 -44.80
N SER A 8 6.25 -19.43 -44.55
CA SER A 8 6.97 -19.16 -43.29
C SER A 8 6.66 -17.81 -42.64
N ALA A 9 5.46 -17.27 -42.87
CA ALA A 9 5.03 -16.00 -42.25
C ALA A 9 3.74 -16.13 -41.39
N ILE A 10 3.33 -17.35 -41.04
CA ILE A 10 2.14 -17.59 -40.18
C ILE A 10 2.52 -18.58 -39.06
N THR A 11 3.59 -18.30 -38.32
CA THR A 11 3.90 -19.02 -37.07
C THR A 11 4.65 -18.11 -36.09
N MET A 12 4.27 -16.84 -36.03
CA MET A 12 4.95 -15.87 -35.18
C MET A 12 3.98 -14.76 -34.75
N PHE A 13 2.86 -15.11 -34.10
CA PHE A 13 2.04 -14.16 -33.31
C PHE A 13 1.01 -14.92 -32.44
N LEU A 14 1.41 -16.06 -31.87
CA LEU A 14 0.66 -16.77 -30.82
C LEU A 14 1.50 -16.93 -29.56
N LEU A 15 2.37 -15.95 -29.28
CA LEU A 15 2.66 -15.60 -27.89
C LEU A 15 1.44 -14.83 -27.40
N PHE A 16 0.32 -15.54 -27.22
CA PHE A 16 -0.68 -15.10 -26.27
C PHE A 16 0.09 -14.92 -24.97
N ALA A 17 0.35 -13.67 -24.61
CA ALA A 17 0.69 -13.31 -23.25
C ALA A 17 -0.38 -14.01 -22.40
N CYS A 18 0.01 -15.10 -21.77
CA CYS A 18 -0.82 -15.80 -20.83
C CYS A 18 -1.04 -14.75 -19.74
N VAL A 19 -2.17 -14.05 -19.78
CA VAL A 19 -2.56 -13.16 -18.69
C VAL A 19 -2.84 -14.11 -17.55
N GLU A 20 -1.81 -14.39 -16.77
CA GLU A 20 -1.93 -15.20 -15.56
C GLU A 20 -2.97 -14.49 -14.71
N LYS A 21 -4.06 -15.20 -14.43
CA LYS A 21 -5.07 -14.70 -13.50
C LYS A 21 -4.39 -14.54 -12.14
N PRO A 22 -4.67 -13.46 -11.40
CA PRO A 22 -4.11 -13.30 -10.08
C PRO A 22 -4.59 -14.42 -9.16
N GLN A 23 -3.74 -14.83 -8.23
CA GLN A 23 -4.08 -15.83 -7.22
C GLN A 23 -4.91 -15.19 -6.10
N PHE A 24 -5.98 -15.87 -5.69
CA PHE A 24 -6.85 -15.40 -4.60
C PHE A 24 -6.47 -16.05 -3.28
N HIS A 25 -6.39 -15.24 -2.23
CA HIS A 25 -6.07 -15.63 -0.87
C HIS A 25 -7.20 -15.18 0.06
N ILE A 26 -8.15 -16.07 0.30
CA ILE A 26 -9.36 -15.79 1.07
C ILE A 26 -9.14 -16.14 2.55
N GLY A 27 -9.62 -15.29 3.45
CA GLY A 27 -9.55 -15.50 4.90
C GLY A 27 -8.26 -14.98 5.55
N GLN A 28 -7.44 -14.22 4.82
CA GLN A 28 -6.21 -13.61 5.35
C GLN A 28 -5.88 -12.33 4.58
N THR A 29 -5.10 -11.44 5.20
CA THR A 29 -4.52 -10.25 4.56
C THR A 29 -3.07 -10.49 4.16
N TYR A 30 -2.54 -9.68 3.24
CA TYR A 30 -1.11 -9.72 2.88
C TYR A 30 -0.21 -9.57 4.11
N MET A 31 -0.58 -8.65 5.02
CA MET A 31 0.15 -8.40 6.25
C MET A 31 0.14 -9.63 7.18
N GLN A 32 -1.00 -10.30 7.36
CA GLN A 32 -1.06 -11.53 8.15
C GLN A 32 -0.21 -12.65 7.53
N HIS A 33 -0.34 -12.85 6.22
CA HIS A 33 0.37 -13.89 5.47
C HIS A 33 1.90 -13.76 5.61
N HIS A 34 2.41 -12.52 5.51
CA HIS A 34 3.84 -12.23 5.63
C HIS A 34 4.30 -11.82 7.03
N LYS A 35 3.40 -11.89 8.03
CA LYS A 35 3.65 -11.51 9.42
C LYS A 35 4.20 -10.08 9.54
N ILE A 36 3.65 -9.17 8.73
CA ILE A 36 3.94 -7.74 8.83
C ILE A 36 3.06 -7.17 9.94
N GLY A 37 3.68 -6.65 10.99
CA GLY A 37 2.94 -5.99 12.06
C GLY A 37 2.48 -4.59 11.67
N LEU A 38 1.38 -4.15 12.29
CA LEU A 38 0.78 -2.84 12.06
C LEU A 38 1.66 -1.71 12.62
N PRO A 39 1.48 -0.47 12.15
CA PRO A 39 2.30 0.63 12.63
C PRO A 39 2.02 0.93 14.09
N HIS A 40 3.05 0.73 14.92
CA HIS A 40 2.97 0.92 16.37
C HIS A 40 3.55 2.27 16.83
N ALA A 41 4.46 2.88 16.06
CA ALA A 41 5.13 4.12 16.44
C ALA A 41 5.67 4.91 15.24
N ASN A 42 5.88 6.21 15.45
CA ASN A 42 6.71 7.03 14.58
C ASN A 42 8.16 6.57 14.72
N ALA A 43 8.81 6.19 13.62
CA ALA A 43 10.15 5.59 13.63
C ALA A 43 11.21 6.50 14.30
N LEU A 44 11.01 7.82 14.20
CA LEU A 44 11.93 8.80 14.78
C LEU A 44 11.82 8.91 16.31
N ASP A 45 10.69 8.51 16.90
CA ASP A 45 10.53 8.54 18.36
C ASP A 45 11.29 7.38 19.04
N VAL A 46 11.63 6.32 18.29
CA VAL A 46 12.31 5.11 18.79
C VAL A 46 13.83 5.18 18.59
N ASP A 47 14.29 5.84 17.53
CA ASP A 47 15.70 5.88 17.15
C ASP A 47 16.23 7.33 17.02
N GLN A 48 16.84 7.82 18.10
CA GLN A 48 17.35 9.19 18.22
C GLN A 48 18.82 9.35 17.78
N ARG A 49 19.42 8.36 17.10
CA ARG A 49 20.89 8.27 17.05
C ARG A 49 21.61 9.07 15.96
N ASP A 50 20.91 9.77 15.06
CA ASP A 50 21.59 10.53 13.99
C ASP A 50 20.86 11.80 13.53
N ASN A 51 21.62 12.90 13.41
CA ASN A 51 21.15 14.23 13.02
C ASN A 51 20.87 14.37 11.52
N GLN A 52 21.38 13.45 10.69
CA GLN A 52 21.06 13.37 9.28
C GLN A 52 20.67 11.93 8.94
N ARG A 53 19.46 11.76 8.38
CA ARG A 53 18.95 10.45 7.99
C ARG A 53 18.48 10.47 6.55
N THR A 54 18.58 9.31 5.91
CA THR A 54 17.89 9.04 4.66
C THR A 54 16.74 8.09 4.97
N VAL A 55 15.54 8.42 4.52
CA VAL A 55 14.34 7.59 4.69
C VAL A 55 13.78 7.31 3.30
N GLN A 56 13.35 6.08 3.05
CA GLN A 56 12.70 5.68 1.82
C GLN A 56 11.40 4.94 2.13
N GLY A 57 10.35 5.26 1.38
CA GLY A 57 9.05 4.66 1.55
C GLY A 57 8.00 5.40 0.74
N VAL A 58 6.75 5.01 0.93
CA VAL A 58 5.61 5.62 0.23
C VAL A 58 5.27 6.94 0.89
N TYR A 59 5.25 8.02 0.10
CA TYR A 59 4.74 9.31 0.53
C TYR A 59 3.21 9.26 0.61
N TRP A 60 2.66 9.34 1.82
CA TRP A 60 1.23 9.17 2.07
C TRP A 60 0.74 10.08 3.20
N PRO A 61 -0.52 10.57 3.17
CA PRO A 61 -1.09 11.24 4.33
C PRO A 61 -1.34 10.24 5.46
N HIS A 62 -0.78 10.50 6.64
CA HIS A 62 -0.95 9.66 7.82
C HIS A 62 -1.73 10.41 8.90
N PHE A 63 -2.74 9.76 9.49
CA PHE A 63 -3.43 10.31 10.65
C PHE A 63 -2.56 10.17 11.89
N TYR A 64 -2.24 11.29 12.53
CA TYR A 64 -1.57 11.29 13.83
C TYR A 64 -2.37 12.15 14.80
N ALA A 65 -2.78 11.53 15.91
CA ALA A 65 -3.76 12.05 16.85
C ALA A 65 -5.09 12.41 16.17
N THR A 66 -5.32 13.68 15.81
CA THR A 66 -6.59 14.17 15.26
C THR A 66 -6.45 14.81 13.87
N LYS A 67 -5.24 14.84 13.30
CA LYS A 67 -4.96 15.51 12.02
C LYS A 67 -4.20 14.58 11.07
N LYS A 68 -4.41 14.77 9.76
CA LYS A 68 -3.59 14.16 8.71
C LYS A 68 -2.31 14.99 8.55
N TYR A 69 -1.16 14.32 8.52
CA TYR A 69 0.14 14.91 8.23
C TYR A 69 0.77 14.20 7.03
N PRO A 70 1.61 14.87 6.22
CA PRO A 70 2.43 14.18 5.24
C PRO A 70 3.38 13.22 5.95
N ALA A 71 3.56 12.01 5.43
CA ALA A 71 4.43 11.02 6.03
C ALA A 71 5.11 10.13 4.97
N ILE A 72 6.20 9.49 5.36
CA ILE A 72 6.77 8.35 4.63
C ILE A 72 6.40 7.08 5.38
N VAL A 73 5.78 6.12 4.68
CA VAL A 73 5.34 4.83 5.24
C VAL A 73 6.13 3.70 4.60
N TYR A 74 6.68 2.79 5.39
CA TYR A 74 7.48 1.67 4.89
C TYR A 74 7.50 0.53 5.92
N PRO A 75 7.65 -0.74 5.49
CA PRO A 75 7.98 -1.84 6.39
C PRO A 75 9.46 -1.79 6.77
N ASP A 76 9.75 -1.91 8.07
CA ASP A 76 11.12 -1.97 8.59
C ASP A 76 11.79 -3.34 8.31
N LEU A 77 13.02 -3.52 8.80
CA LEU A 77 13.75 -4.78 8.65
C LEU A 77 13.15 -5.94 9.45
N GLN A 78 12.35 -5.66 10.47
CA GLN A 78 11.65 -6.63 11.30
C GLN A 78 10.24 -6.97 10.78
N ASN A 79 9.85 -6.44 9.62
CA ASN A 79 8.48 -6.50 9.08
C ASN A 79 7.45 -5.81 10.00
N GLN A 80 7.78 -4.66 10.57
CA GLN A 80 6.85 -3.76 11.20
C GLN A 80 6.58 -2.60 10.27
N LEU A 81 5.32 -2.29 10.00
CA LEU A 81 5.03 -1.06 9.27
C LEU A 81 5.43 0.13 10.14
N GLU A 82 6.16 1.08 9.58
CA GLU A 82 6.58 2.29 10.26
C GLU A 82 6.11 3.50 9.47
N PHE A 83 6.06 4.64 10.15
CA PHE A 83 5.87 5.92 9.50
C PHE A 83 6.82 6.96 10.07
N VAL A 84 7.16 7.94 9.22
CA VAL A 84 7.92 9.14 9.57
C VAL A 84 7.08 10.35 9.19
N LEU A 85 6.67 11.14 10.18
CA LEU A 85 5.91 12.37 9.95
C LEU A 85 6.83 13.44 9.35
N LEU A 86 6.37 14.11 8.30
CA LEU A 86 7.08 15.21 7.67
C LEU A 86 6.54 16.56 8.15
N SER A 87 7.42 17.53 8.33
CA SER A 87 7.01 18.89 8.69
C SER A 87 6.31 19.63 7.56
N ASP A 88 6.68 19.29 6.33
CA ASP A 88 6.27 19.97 5.12
C ASP A 88 5.86 18.94 4.06
N SER A 89 4.95 19.34 3.18
CA SER A 89 4.56 18.53 2.04
C SER A 89 5.68 18.47 1.00
N LEU A 90 5.83 17.33 0.36
CA LEU A 90 6.69 17.16 -0.82
C LEU A 90 5.91 17.51 -2.08
N ASP A 91 6.58 18.08 -3.08
CA ASP A 91 6.02 18.35 -4.41
C ASP A 91 6.03 17.07 -5.27
N VAL A 92 5.31 16.05 -4.79
CA VAL A 92 5.16 14.73 -5.42
C VAL A 92 3.75 14.19 -5.15
N PRO A 93 3.19 13.36 -6.06
CA PRO A 93 1.92 12.68 -5.81
C PRO A 93 1.97 11.81 -4.55
N PHE A 94 0.87 11.78 -3.79
CA PHE A 94 0.69 10.77 -2.76
C PHE A 94 0.60 9.38 -3.41
N GLY A 95 1.31 8.43 -2.83
CA GLY A 95 1.41 7.05 -3.33
C GLY A 95 2.72 6.73 -3.99
N ASP A 96 3.60 7.70 -4.22
CA ASP A 96 4.93 7.46 -4.79
C ASP A 96 5.94 7.01 -3.74
N VAL A 97 6.82 6.08 -4.13
CA VAL A 97 8.00 5.77 -3.32
C VAL A 97 9.01 6.87 -3.54
N VAL A 98 9.36 7.54 -2.45
CA VAL A 98 10.35 8.60 -2.45
C VAL A 98 11.48 8.27 -1.50
N ARG A 99 12.68 8.72 -1.84
CA ARG A 99 13.82 8.75 -0.94
C ARG A 99 14.07 10.18 -0.53
N ILE A 100 14.00 10.44 0.76
CA ILE A 100 14.23 11.76 1.37
C ILE A 100 15.50 11.76 2.20
N SER A 101 16.17 12.89 2.24
CA SER A 101 17.28 13.15 3.17
C SER A 101 17.03 14.44 3.93
N GLY A 102 17.37 14.46 5.22
CA GLY A 102 17.11 15.59 6.09
C GLY A 102 17.41 15.28 7.54
N ALA A 103 16.75 16.00 8.45
CA ALA A 103 17.00 15.91 9.88
C ALA A 103 15.69 15.79 10.68
N PRO A 104 15.67 14.97 11.75
CA PRO A 104 14.58 14.98 12.72
C PRO A 104 14.61 16.26 13.56
N PHE A 105 13.46 16.70 14.04
CA PHE A 105 13.36 17.74 15.07
C PHE A 105 12.13 17.50 15.95
N ASP A 106 12.28 17.80 17.24
CA ASP A 106 11.21 17.68 18.21
C ASP A 106 10.25 18.88 18.13
N THR A 107 8.96 18.60 18.22
CA THR A 107 7.94 19.62 18.43
C THR A 107 6.89 19.14 19.43
N VAL A 108 6.04 20.07 19.87
CA VAL A 108 4.90 19.77 20.74
C VAL A 108 3.62 19.99 19.94
N LEU A 109 2.82 18.93 19.79
CA LEU A 109 1.49 19.03 19.18
C LEU A 109 0.44 19.27 20.27
N GLU A 110 -0.42 20.25 20.02
CA GLU A 110 -1.66 20.44 20.77
C GLU A 110 -2.77 19.57 20.16
N LEU A 111 -3.30 18.65 20.97
CA LEU A 111 -4.28 17.64 20.53
C LEU A 111 -5.72 17.97 20.97
N GLY A 112 -5.95 19.19 21.46
CA GLY A 112 -7.22 19.65 22.03
C GLY A 112 -7.30 19.47 23.55
N TYR A 113 -8.23 20.16 24.20
CA TYR A 113 -8.51 20.09 25.65
C TYR A 113 -7.26 20.18 26.56
N SER A 114 -6.28 21.00 26.20
CA SER A 114 -5.00 21.17 26.92
C SER A 114 -4.07 19.95 26.92
N TYR A 115 -4.35 18.92 26.12
CA TYR A 115 -3.45 17.79 25.96
C TYR A 115 -2.38 18.13 24.93
N THR A 116 -1.13 18.07 25.36
CA THR A 116 0.04 18.24 24.50
C THR A 116 0.82 16.94 24.41
N ARG A 117 1.40 16.68 23.24
CA ARG A 117 2.26 15.51 23.02
C ARG A 117 3.55 15.94 22.32
N LYS A 118 4.69 15.60 22.91
CA LYS A 118 5.99 15.70 22.23
C LYS A 118 6.03 14.67 21.11
N VAL A 119 6.47 15.08 19.94
CA VAL A 119 6.61 14.21 18.77
C VAL A 119 7.79 14.67 17.92
N THR A 120 8.46 13.73 17.29
CA THR A 120 9.57 14.01 16.39
C THR A 120 9.06 14.09 14.94
N PHE A 121 9.24 15.24 14.30
CA PHE A 121 9.00 15.41 12.86
C PHE A 121 10.29 15.30 12.07
N PHE A 122 10.18 15.03 10.77
CA PHE A 122 11.29 15.04 9.84
C PHE A 122 11.20 16.23 8.90
N ARG A 123 12.27 17.02 8.84
CA ARG A 123 12.40 18.08 7.83
C ARG A 123 13.19 17.55 6.64
N ALA A 124 12.49 17.21 5.57
CA ALA A 124 13.11 16.81 4.31
C ALA A 124 13.81 18.03 3.67
N GLN A 125 15.10 17.89 3.36
CA GLN A 125 15.89 18.93 2.67
C GLN A 125 16.02 18.63 1.18
N HIS A 126 16.12 17.35 0.84
CA HIS A 126 16.16 16.86 -0.53
C HIS A 126 15.27 15.62 -0.63
N PHE A 127 14.66 15.42 -1.79
CA PHE A 127 13.93 14.21 -2.12
C PHE A 127 14.16 13.80 -3.57
N THR A 128 13.97 12.51 -3.84
CA THR A 128 13.95 11.92 -5.18
C THR A 128 12.81 10.92 -5.27
N ILE A 129 12.13 10.87 -6.41
CA ILE A 129 11.13 9.83 -6.69
C ILE A 129 11.89 8.58 -7.12
N VAL A 130 11.66 7.47 -6.41
CA VAL A 130 12.26 6.15 -6.70
C VAL A 130 11.31 5.34 -7.59
N HIS A 131 10.02 5.33 -7.25
CA HIS A 131 8.98 4.66 -8.03
C HIS A 131 7.70 5.52 -8.07
N ASP A 132 7.10 5.65 -9.26
CA ASP A 132 5.84 6.34 -9.54
C ASP A 132 4.61 5.43 -9.25
N THR A 133 4.54 4.90 -8.04
CA THR A 133 3.54 3.91 -7.60
C THR A 133 2.13 4.49 -7.43
N HIS A 134 1.94 5.81 -7.39
CA HIS A 134 0.60 6.41 -7.36
C HIS A 134 -0.27 5.96 -8.55
N THR A 135 0.37 5.63 -9.69
CA THR A 135 -0.30 5.13 -10.89
C THR A 135 -0.98 3.77 -10.70
N LEU A 136 -0.64 3.02 -9.65
CA LEU A 136 -1.30 1.75 -9.31
C LEU A 136 -2.71 1.94 -8.75
N LEU A 137 -3.03 3.09 -8.14
CA LEU A 137 -4.35 3.37 -7.57
C LEU A 137 -5.50 3.21 -8.61
N PRO A 138 -5.44 3.83 -9.80
CA PRO A 138 -6.45 3.59 -10.84
C PRO A 138 -6.42 2.17 -11.43
N LEU A 139 -5.27 1.47 -11.40
CA LEU A 139 -5.22 0.05 -11.78
C LEU A 139 -5.98 -0.81 -10.76
N ALA A 140 -5.74 -0.57 -9.48
CA ALA A 140 -6.39 -1.25 -8.37
C ALA A 140 -7.90 -1.03 -8.39
N GLN A 141 -8.38 0.19 -8.63
CA GLN A 141 -9.81 0.44 -8.77
C GLN A 141 -10.44 -0.41 -9.89
N ARG A 142 -9.77 -0.54 -11.04
CA ARG A 142 -10.28 -1.33 -12.17
C ARG A 142 -10.25 -2.83 -11.87
N ALA A 143 -9.15 -3.32 -11.32
CA ALA A 143 -9.02 -4.72 -10.93
C ALA A 143 -10.03 -5.10 -9.84
N TYR A 144 -10.17 -4.26 -8.81
CA TYR A 144 -11.18 -4.45 -7.77
C TYR A 144 -12.58 -4.55 -8.37
N GLN A 145 -12.99 -3.60 -9.21
CA GLN A 145 -14.30 -3.65 -9.86
C GLN A 145 -14.50 -4.90 -10.73
N HIS A 146 -13.44 -5.43 -11.34
CA HIS A 146 -13.51 -6.65 -12.13
C HIS A 146 -13.72 -7.92 -11.27
N TYR A 147 -13.08 -7.98 -10.09
CA TYR A 147 -13.09 -9.17 -9.22
C TYR A 147 -14.02 -9.05 -8.01
N LYS A 148 -14.62 -7.89 -7.76
CA LYS A 148 -15.35 -7.57 -6.53
C LYS A 148 -16.39 -8.60 -6.15
N ASP A 149 -17.26 -8.98 -7.09
CA ASP A 149 -18.37 -9.89 -6.81
C ASP A 149 -17.83 -11.29 -6.45
N GLU A 150 -16.84 -11.79 -7.20
CA GLU A 150 -16.20 -13.07 -6.92
C GLU A 150 -15.47 -13.07 -5.56
N LEU A 151 -14.76 -11.99 -5.24
CA LEU A 151 -14.06 -11.84 -3.95
C LEU A 151 -15.05 -11.79 -2.79
N LYS A 152 -16.14 -11.02 -2.94
CA LYS A 152 -17.18 -10.89 -1.93
C LYS A 152 -17.87 -12.22 -1.68
N ASP A 153 -18.24 -12.95 -2.72
CA ASP A 153 -18.90 -14.24 -2.61
C ASP A 153 -18.03 -15.27 -1.87
N GLN A 154 -16.71 -15.23 -2.04
CA GLN A 154 -15.79 -16.14 -1.39
C GLN A 154 -15.42 -15.72 0.05
N ALA A 155 -15.28 -14.41 0.30
CA ALA A 155 -14.82 -13.90 1.58
C ALA A 155 -15.93 -13.65 2.60
N ALA A 156 -17.19 -13.46 2.17
CA ALA A 156 -18.28 -13.06 3.04
C ALA A 156 -18.54 -14.03 4.20
N GLN A 157 -18.75 -13.48 5.40
CA GLN A 157 -19.10 -14.27 6.57
C GLN A 157 -20.60 -14.65 6.56
N PRO A 158 -20.98 -15.84 7.08
CA PRO A 158 -22.38 -16.23 7.16
C PRO A 158 -23.24 -15.19 7.90
N GLY A 159 -24.25 -14.64 7.20
CA GLY A 159 -25.15 -13.62 7.75
C GLY A 159 -24.60 -12.20 7.75
N SER A 160 -23.39 -11.98 7.23
CA SER A 160 -22.85 -10.64 6.98
C SER A 160 -23.73 -9.88 5.99
N LYS A 161 -23.92 -8.60 6.29
CA LYS A 161 -24.57 -7.63 5.40
C LYS A 161 -23.61 -6.49 5.04
N LEU A 162 -22.31 -6.71 5.26
CA LEU A 162 -21.29 -5.72 4.99
C LEU A 162 -21.33 -5.36 3.50
N ASN A 163 -21.55 -4.08 3.23
CA ASN A 163 -21.54 -3.59 1.87
C ASN A 163 -20.13 -3.19 1.48
N TRP A 164 -19.50 -3.98 0.61
CA TRP A 164 -18.21 -3.63 0.05
C TRP A 164 -18.36 -2.36 -0.82
N PRO A 165 -17.51 -1.32 -0.63
CA PRO A 165 -17.70 -0.02 -1.26
C PRO A 165 -17.48 -0.10 -2.77
N GLU A 166 -18.17 0.72 -3.57
CA GLU A 166 -17.89 0.81 -5.01
C GLU A 166 -16.57 1.56 -5.29
N LYS A 167 -16.27 2.54 -4.45
CA LYS A 167 -15.10 3.40 -4.55
C LYS A 167 -14.42 3.48 -3.18
N PRO A 168 -13.63 2.46 -2.80
CA PRO A 168 -12.92 2.48 -1.52
C PRO A 168 -11.92 3.65 -1.45
N GLU A 169 -11.64 4.13 -0.23
CA GLU A 169 -10.49 4.99 0.05
C GLU A 169 -9.22 4.12 0.06
N TRP A 170 -8.58 4.01 -1.10
CA TRP A 170 -7.36 3.23 -1.27
C TRP A 170 -6.22 3.79 -0.44
N GLN A 171 -5.44 2.89 0.13
CA GLN A 171 -4.13 3.12 0.74
C GLN A 171 -3.08 2.33 -0.03
N LEU A 172 -1.81 2.73 0.10
CA LEU A 172 -0.69 2.11 -0.60
C LEU A 172 0.52 2.02 0.33
N PHE A 173 1.14 0.85 0.40
CA PHE A 173 2.51 0.70 0.89
C PHE A 173 3.32 -0.20 -0.05
N VAL A 174 4.64 -0.17 0.07
CA VAL A 174 5.54 -0.99 -0.74
C VAL A 174 6.40 -1.86 0.18
N ASP A 175 6.43 -3.15 -0.13
CA ASP A 175 7.34 -4.12 0.47
C ASP A 175 8.50 -4.37 -0.51
N GLU A 176 9.50 -3.51 -0.43
CA GLU A 176 10.64 -3.54 -1.37
C GLU A 176 11.43 -4.84 -1.29
N ARG A 177 11.49 -5.47 -0.10
CA ARG A 177 12.20 -6.74 0.10
C ARG A 177 11.61 -7.86 -0.73
N ARG A 178 10.28 -7.87 -0.89
CA ARG A 178 9.55 -8.82 -1.73
C ARG A 178 9.27 -8.26 -3.12
N SER A 179 9.72 -7.04 -3.40
CA SER A 179 9.46 -6.31 -4.65
C SER A 179 7.96 -6.21 -4.96
N LYS A 180 7.14 -5.93 -3.94
CA LYS A 180 5.69 -5.84 -4.07
C LYS A 180 5.18 -4.44 -3.74
N ALA A 181 4.22 -3.96 -4.51
CA ALA A 181 3.38 -2.82 -4.16
C ALA A 181 1.99 -3.30 -3.75
N ILE A 182 1.53 -2.87 -2.57
CA ILE A 182 0.28 -3.34 -1.99
C ILE A 182 -0.69 -2.15 -1.97
N VAL A 183 -1.74 -2.25 -2.78
CA VAL A 183 -2.86 -1.29 -2.78
C VAL A 183 -4.01 -1.94 -2.03
N TYR A 184 -4.51 -1.30 -0.98
CA TYR A 184 -5.47 -1.93 -0.09
C TYR A 184 -6.52 -0.95 0.43
N PHE A 185 -7.63 -1.50 0.89
CA PHE A 185 -8.60 -0.76 1.67
C PHE A 185 -9.12 -1.62 2.82
N SER A 186 -9.69 -0.94 3.79
CA SER A 186 -10.44 -1.53 4.89
C SER A 186 -11.80 -0.85 4.94
N ASP A 187 -12.86 -1.60 5.19
CA ASP A 187 -14.20 -1.06 5.44
C ASP A 187 -14.89 -1.88 6.54
N ALA A 188 -15.88 -1.31 7.22
CA ALA A 188 -16.52 -1.97 8.32
C ALA A 188 -17.92 -1.43 8.65
N ASP A 189 -18.79 -2.30 9.15
CA ASP A 189 -20.08 -1.94 9.74
C ASP A 189 -20.06 -2.14 11.27
N LEU A 190 -21.21 -2.24 11.93
CA LEU A 190 -21.23 -2.45 13.39
C LEU A 190 -20.62 -3.79 13.82
N MET A 191 -20.81 -4.84 13.02
CA MET A 191 -20.55 -6.23 13.40
C MET A 191 -19.39 -6.86 12.62
N TYR A 192 -19.17 -6.44 11.38
CA TYR A 192 -18.20 -7.02 10.45
C TYR A 192 -17.21 -5.98 9.94
N ALA A 193 -16.03 -6.45 9.56
CA ALA A 193 -15.01 -5.66 8.88
C ALA A 193 -14.43 -6.47 7.71
N VAL A 194 -13.92 -5.78 6.71
CA VAL A 194 -13.25 -6.36 5.55
C VAL A 194 -11.94 -5.63 5.27
N ASP A 195 -10.93 -6.40 4.92
CA ASP A 195 -9.69 -5.95 4.32
C ASP A 195 -9.52 -6.59 2.94
N VAL A 196 -9.14 -5.79 1.94
CA VAL A 196 -8.77 -6.29 0.61
C VAL A 196 -7.42 -5.72 0.23
N ASN A 197 -6.47 -6.58 -0.16
CA ASN A 197 -5.16 -6.19 -0.66
C ASN A 197 -4.96 -6.66 -2.11
N LEU A 198 -4.65 -5.74 -3.02
CA LEU A 198 -4.23 -6.04 -4.38
C LEU A 198 -2.71 -5.90 -4.44
N VAL A 199 -2.03 -6.99 -4.77
CA VAL A 199 -0.58 -7.11 -4.70
C VAL A 199 -0.01 -7.13 -6.11
N TYR A 200 0.79 -6.11 -6.40
CA TYR A 200 1.42 -5.92 -7.69
C TYR A 200 2.91 -6.21 -7.59
N ASP A 201 3.48 -6.77 -8.66
CA ASP A 201 4.92 -6.69 -8.87
C ASP A 201 5.33 -5.22 -8.99
N LEU A 202 6.28 -4.79 -8.15
CA LEU A 202 6.67 -3.39 -8.04
C LEU A 202 7.24 -2.82 -9.35
N LEU A 203 7.95 -3.64 -10.12
CA LEU A 203 8.64 -3.20 -11.34
C LEU A 203 7.73 -3.27 -12.57
N HIS A 204 7.05 -4.39 -12.75
CA HIS A 204 6.23 -4.66 -13.93
C HIS A 204 4.79 -4.18 -13.78
N ARG A 205 4.36 -3.82 -12.56
CA ARG A 205 3.01 -3.36 -12.23
C ARG A 205 1.93 -4.38 -12.60
N THR A 206 2.28 -5.66 -12.61
CA THR A 206 1.37 -6.76 -12.88
C THR A 206 0.71 -7.20 -11.58
N LEU A 207 -0.62 -7.31 -11.57
CA LEU A 207 -1.37 -7.85 -10.43
C LEU A 207 -1.12 -9.36 -10.33
N GLU A 208 -0.56 -9.81 -9.23
CA GLU A 208 -0.19 -11.22 -9.03
C GLU A 208 -1.09 -11.90 -8.01
N ASP A 209 -1.41 -11.21 -6.91
CA ASP A 209 -2.22 -11.76 -5.82
C ASP A 209 -3.32 -10.79 -5.40
N ILE A 210 -4.45 -11.35 -4.95
CA ILE A 210 -5.52 -10.63 -4.25
C ILE A 210 -5.80 -11.34 -2.93
N PHE A 211 -5.64 -10.60 -1.84
CA PHE A 211 -6.01 -11.04 -0.50
C PHE A 211 -7.34 -10.41 -0.12
N ALA A 212 -8.22 -11.21 0.49
CA ALA A 212 -9.49 -10.73 1.01
C ALA A 212 -9.82 -11.43 2.34
N HIS A 213 -10.14 -10.64 3.35
CA HIS A 213 -10.50 -11.14 4.66
C HIS A 213 -11.67 -10.34 5.19
N GLU A 214 -12.82 -11.00 5.36
CA GLU A 214 -13.96 -10.46 6.10
C GLU A 214 -14.09 -11.23 7.41
N TRP A 215 -14.26 -10.52 8.53
CA TRP A 215 -14.35 -11.11 9.86
C TRP A 215 -15.38 -10.44 10.75
N PHE A 216 -15.79 -11.15 11.79
CA PHE A 216 -16.64 -10.62 12.84
C PHE A 216 -15.80 -9.84 13.87
N LYS A 217 -16.19 -8.61 14.20
CA LYS A 217 -15.40 -7.72 15.08
C LYS A 217 -15.25 -8.19 16.52
N GLY A 218 -16.01 -9.19 16.95
CA GLY A 218 -15.94 -9.76 18.30
C GLY A 218 -15.06 -11.01 18.42
N GLU A 219 -14.33 -11.38 17.36
CA GLU A 219 -13.32 -12.44 17.36
C GLU A 219 -11.95 -11.97 17.88
#